data_AF-A0AAW5Z0S2-F1
#
_entry.id   AF-A0AAW5Z0S2-F1
#
_cell.length_a   1.000
_cell.length_b   1.000
_cell.length_c   1.000
_cell.angle_alpha   90.00
_cell.angle_beta   90.00
_cell.angle_gamma   90.00
#
_symmetry.space_group_name_H-M   'P 1'
#
loop_
_entity.id
_entity.type
_entity.pdbx_description
1 polymer ?
#
loop_
_entity_poly.entity_id
_entity_poly.type
_entity_poly.pdbx_seq_one_letter_code
_entity_poly.pdbx_strand_id
1 'polypeptide(L)'
;GEKTYGSWSAAQSFDAVKSPELKGYTADKAQIDKQTVNGDSKDLAFTVTYTKNAPTITTEQKTVNETIHYQGAGNQTPADHAASVEFTRQVSTDAVTGEKTYGSWSAAQSFDAVKSPELKGYTAGKAQIDKQTVNGDSKDLAFTVTYTKNAPTITTEKKTVNETIHYQGAGNQTPADHTASVEFTRQVSTDAVTGEKTYGAWSADQSFDAVKSPELKGYTADKAQIDKQTVNGDSKDLAFTVTYTKNAPTITTDKKTVNETIHYQGAGNQTPADHAASVEFTRQVSTDAVTGEKTYGPWSAAQSFDAVKSPELKGYTAGKAQIDKQTVNGDSKDLAFTVTYTKNAPTITTEQKTV
;
A
#
# COMPACT_ATOMS: atom_id res chain seq x y z
N GLY A 1 -130.62 -10.04 83.44
CA GLY A 1 -129.38 -9.73 84.17
C GLY A 1 -128.33 -9.36 83.16
N GLU A 2 -127.87 -8.12 83.21
CA GLU A 2 -126.72 -7.64 82.44
C GLU A 2 -125.49 -8.46 82.84
N LYS A 3 -124.79 -9.07 81.86
CA LYS A 3 -123.51 -9.71 82.14
C LYS A 3 -122.48 -8.60 82.33
N THR A 4 -122.09 -8.36 83.57
CA THR A 4 -120.90 -7.56 83.89
C THR A 4 -119.67 -8.43 83.68
N TYR A 5 -118.89 -8.12 82.65
CA TYR A 5 -117.58 -8.73 82.44
C TYR A 5 -116.59 -8.07 83.41
N GLY A 6 -115.76 -8.89 84.09
CA GLY A 6 -114.69 -8.38 84.96
C GLY A 6 -113.59 -7.69 84.15
N SER A 7 -112.84 -6.79 84.79
CA SER A 7 -111.74 -6.08 84.16
C SER A 7 -110.69 -7.04 83.61
N TRP A 8 -110.20 -6.79 82.39
CA TRP A 8 -109.07 -7.53 81.82
C TRP A 8 -107.83 -7.43 82.72
N SER A 9 -106.95 -8.43 82.65
CA SER A 9 -105.66 -8.40 83.34
C SER A 9 -104.80 -7.22 82.87
N ALA A 10 -103.80 -6.84 83.67
CA ALA A 10 -102.84 -5.79 83.32
C ALA A 10 -102.21 -6.05 81.94
N ALA A 11 -101.87 -4.97 81.24
CA ALA A 11 -101.24 -5.06 79.93
C ALA A 11 -99.96 -5.89 79.98
N GLN A 12 -99.78 -6.75 78.99
CA GLN A 12 -98.62 -7.62 78.85
C GLN A 12 -97.77 -7.16 77.67
N SER A 13 -96.49 -7.54 77.64
CA SER A 13 -95.58 -7.12 76.58
C SER A 13 -94.88 -8.31 75.93
N PHE A 14 -94.65 -8.18 74.62
CA PHE A 14 -93.70 -9.00 73.87
C PHE A 14 -92.37 -8.26 73.78
N ASP A 15 -91.27 -8.93 74.11
CA ASP A 15 -89.94 -8.35 73.98
C ASP A 15 -89.57 -8.07 72.51
N ALA A 16 -88.61 -7.17 72.31
CA ALA A 16 -88.11 -6.87 70.97
C ALA A 16 -87.44 -8.11 70.35
N VAL A 17 -87.69 -8.33 69.05
CA VAL A 17 -87.15 -9.47 68.30
C VAL A 17 -86.22 -8.95 67.23
N LYS A 18 -84.94 -9.32 67.29
CA LYS A 18 -83.97 -9.01 66.23
C LYS A 18 -84.28 -9.82 64.97
N SER A 19 -84.25 -9.16 63.82
CA SER A 19 -84.35 -9.84 62.53
C SER A 19 -83.12 -10.73 62.32
N PRO A 20 -83.27 -12.00 61.93
CA PRO A 20 -82.15 -12.87 61.59
C PRO A 20 -81.20 -12.25 60.57
N GLU A 21 -79.90 -12.39 60.79
CA GLU A 21 -78.92 -12.02 59.78
C GLU A 21 -78.90 -13.08 58.68
N LEU A 22 -79.23 -12.68 57.44
CA LEU A 22 -79.17 -13.55 56.28
C LEU A 22 -78.01 -13.10 55.37
N LYS A 23 -77.04 -13.99 55.15
CA LYS A 23 -75.86 -13.70 54.31
C LYS A 23 -76.30 -13.21 52.92
N GLY A 24 -75.83 -12.02 52.54
CA GLY A 24 -76.14 -11.43 51.24
C GLY A 24 -77.52 -10.78 51.15
N TYR A 25 -78.23 -10.62 52.27
CA TYR A 25 -79.50 -9.90 52.33
C TYR A 25 -79.47 -8.85 53.43
N THR A 26 -80.23 -7.78 53.23
CA THR A 26 -80.49 -6.75 54.22
C THR A 26 -81.96 -6.77 54.58
N ALA A 27 -82.27 -6.92 55.88
CA ALA A 27 -83.63 -6.81 56.38
C ALA A 27 -84.13 -5.35 56.26
N ASP A 28 -85.37 -5.15 55.84
CA ASP A 28 -86.01 -3.82 55.83
C ASP A 28 -86.18 -3.25 57.25
N LYS A 29 -86.24 -4.13 58.25
CA LYS A 29 -86.28 -3.81 59.67
C LYS A 29 -85.22 -4.62 60.39
N ALA A 30 -84.28 -3.97 61.08
CA ALA A 30 -83.24 -4.66 61.86
C ALA A 30 -83.81 -5.42 63.08
N GLN A 31 -84.94 -4.95 63.61
CA GLN A 31 -85.69 -5.62 64.67
C GLN A 31 -87.15 -5.17 64.64
N ILE A 32 -88.02 -5.94 65.28
CA ILE A 32 -89.35 -5.51 65.70
C ILE A 32 -89.25 -5.09 67.16
N ASP A 33 -89.57 -3.83 67.45
CA ASP A 33 -89.48 -3.30 68.81
C ASP A 33 -90.54 -3.91 69.73
N LYS A 34 -90.31 -3.78 71.04
CA LYS A 34 -91.18 -4.28 72.11
C LYS A 34 -92.64 -3.83 71.89
N GLN A 35 -93.57 -4.78 71.93
CA GLN A 35 -95.00 -4.50 71.79
C GLN A 35 -95.72 -4.65 73.12
N THR A 36 -96.76 -3.85 73.38
CA THR A 36 -97.58 -3.95 74.59
C THR A 36 -99.04 -4.11 74.19
N VAL A 37 -99.72 -5.10 74.78
CA VAL A 37 -101.09 -5.49 74.47
C VAL A 37 -101.95 -5.56 75.74
N ASN A 38 -103.25 -5.34 75.60
CA ASN A 38 -104.27 -5.50 76.63
C ASN A 38 -105.37 -6.46 76.17
N GLY A 39 -106.36 -6.74 77.02
CA GLY A 39 -107.41 -7.74 76.72
C GLY A 39 -108.32 -7.44 75.53
N ASP A 40 -108.26 -6.22 74.97
CA ASP A 40 -109.00 -5.82 73.76
C ASP A 40 -108.09 -5.72 72.51
N SER A 41 -106.80 -6.05 72.65
CA SER A 41 -105.85 -6.00 71.55
C SER A 41 -106.08 -7.13 70.55
N LYS A 42 -106.03 -6.80 69.26
CA LYS A 42 -106.04 -7.81 68.18
C LYS A 42 -104.67 -8.46 68.05
N ASP A 43 -104.62 -9.61 67.37
CA ASP A 43 -103.36 -10.25 67.01
C ASP A 43 -102.45 -9.29 66.23
N LEU A 44 -101.18 -9.26 66.62
CA LEU A 44 -100.15 -8.45 65.98
C LEU A 44 -99.39 -9.32 64.98
N ALA A 45 -99.30 -8.85 63.73
CA ALA A 45 -98.51 -9.50 62.68
C ALA A 45 -97.49 -8.50 62.13
N PHE A 46 -96.23 -8.92 62.10
CA PHE A 46 -95.13 -8.14 61.55
C PHE A 46 -94.45 -8.89 60.42
N THR A 47 -94.25 -8.22 59.29
CA THR A 47 -93.51 -8.77 58.16
C THR A 47 -92.17 -8.06 58.05
N VAL A 48 -91.11 -8.85 58.06
CA VAL A 48 -89.74 -8.43 57.73
C VAL A 48 -89.42 -8.96 56.33
N THR A 49 -89.06 -8.06 55.43
CA THR A 49 -88.68 -8.38 54.05
C THR A 49 -87.17 -8.26 53.90
N TYR A 50 -86.56 -9.26 53.28
CA TYR A 50 -85.12 -9.29 53.04
C TYR A 50 -84.83 -8.95 51.58
N THR A 51 -84.09 -7.86 51.36
CA THR A 51 -83.65 -7.45 50.03
C THR A 51 -82.26 -8.02 49.76
N LYS A 52 -82.08 -8.68 48.62
CA LYS A 52 -80.76 -9.18 48.19
C LYS A 52 -79.79 -8.01 48.04
N ASN A 53 -78.63 -8.10 48.66
CA ASN A 53 -77.58 -7.09 48.57
C ASN A 53 -77.04 -7.01 47.14
N ALA A 54 -76.69 -5.79 46.71
CA ALA A 54 -76.02 -5.60 45.43
C ALA A 54 -74.69 -6.40 45.39
N PRO A 55 -74.29 -6.89 44.21
CA PRO A 55 -73.00 -7.57 44.09
C PRO A 55 -71.86 -6.60 44.43
N THR A 56 -70.78 -7.14 44.99
CA THR A 56 -69.55 -6.36 45.20
C THR A 56 -68.76 -6.33 43.88
N ILE A 57 -68.39 -5.14 43.42
CA ILE A 57 -67.60 -4.94 42.20
C ILE A 57 -66.17 -4.58 42.58
N THR A 58 -65.21 -5.37 42.08
CA THR A 58 -63.78 -5.11 42.22
C THR A 58 -63.10 -5.05 40.86
N THR A 59 -61.91 -4.47 40.80
CA THR A 59 -61.08 -4.46 39.58
C THR A 59 -59.99 -5.52 39.69
N GLU A 60 -59.89 -6.37 38.67
CA GLU A 60 -58.75 -7.27 38.47
C GLU A 60 -57.77 -6.63 37.49
N GLN A 61 -56.49 -6.68 37.81
CA GLN A 61 -55.38 -6.15 37.00
C GLN A 61 -54.51 -7.30 36.50
N LYS A 62 -54.02 -7.18 35.27
CA LYS A 62 -53.03 -8.09 34.69
C LYS A 62 -52.04 -7.31 33.86
N THR A 63 -50.77 -7.59 34.06
CA THR A 63 -49.68 -7.04 33.24
C THR A 63 -49.28 -8.04 32.17
N VAL A 64 -49.03 -7.55 30.96
CA VAL A 64 -48.35 -8.28 29.90
C VAL A 64 -47.02 -7.59 29.66
N ASN A 65 -45.93 -8.35 29.68
CA ASN A 65 -44.57 -7.86 29.48
C ASN A 65 -44.06 -8.19 28.08
N GLU A 66 -43.23 -7.33 27.52
CA GLU A 66 -42.38 -7.60 26.36
C GLU A 66 -40.92 -7.52 26.79
N THR A 67 -40.11 -8.49 26.39
CA THR A 67 -38.66 -8.49 26.60
C THR A 67 -37.94 -8.84 25.30
N ILE A 68 -36.92 -8.04 24.94
CA ILE A 68 -36.06 -8.31 23.80
C ILE A 68 -34.64 -8.51 24.33
N HIS A 69 -34.17 -9.75 24.23
CA HIS A 69 -32.83 -10.14 24.62
C HIS A 69 -31.83 -9.90 23.49
N TYR A 70 -30.72 -9.25 23.78
CA TYR A 70 -29.62 -9.06 22.82
C TYR A 70 -28.44 -9.97 23.18
N GLN A 71 -27.83 -10.60 22.19
CA GLN A 71 -26.69 -11.52 22.42
C GLN A 71 -25.69 -11.52 21.26
N GLY A 72 -24.49 -12.04 21.49
CA GLY A 72 -23.50 -12.33 20.43
C GLY A 72 -22.45 -11.26 20.15
N ALA A 73 -22.48 -10.11 20.84
CA ALA A 73 -21.51 -9.02 20.65
C ALA A 73 -20.45 -8.91 21.76
N GLY A 74 -20.26 -9.96 22.57
CA GLY A 74 -19.31 -9.98 23.68
C GLY A 74 -19.51 -8.80 24.64
N ASN A 75 -18.45 -8.04 24.93
CA ASN A 75 -18.50 -6.86 25.80
C ASN A 75 -19.30 -5.68 25.23
N GLN A 76 -19.71 -5.73 23.96
CA GLN A 76 -20.55 -4.71 23.32
C GLN A 76 -22.03 -5.11 23.24
N THR A 77 -22.40 -6.26 23.84
CA THR A 77 -23.79 -6.71 23.86
C THR A 77 -24.67 -5.69 24.58
N PRO A 78 -25.72 -5.14 23.92
CA PRO A 78 -26.65 -4.22 24.55
C PRO A 78 -27.39 -4.86 25.72
N ALA A 79 -27.85 -4.03 26.66
CA ALA A 79 -28.78 -4.48 27.69
C ALA A 79 -30.16 -4.81 27.09
N ASP A 80 -30.88 -5.71 27.74
CA ASP A 80 -32.22 -6.13 27.31
C ASP A 80 -33.21 -4.95 27.29
N HIS A 81 -34.08 -4.95 26.30
CA HIS A 81 -35.24 -4.05 26.28
C HIS A 81 -36.39 -4.71 27.03
N ALA A 82 -37.08 -3.95 27.88
CA ALA A 82 -38.26 -4.40 28.60
C ALA A 82 -39.36 -3.32 28.56
N ALA A 83 -40.59 -3.74 28.29
CA ALA A 83 -41.78 -2.90 28.31
C ALA A 83 -42.95 -3.69 28.92
N SER A 84 -43.95 -2.99 29.45
CA SER A 84 -45.14 -3.61 30.03
C SER A 84 -46.39 -2.79 29.75
N VAL A 85 -47.50 -3.47 29.50
CA VAL A 85 -48.84 -2.87 29.41
C VAL A 85 -49.77 -3.52 30.43
N GLU A 86 -50.70 -2.74 30.95
CA GLU A 86 -51.63 -3.19 32.00
C GLU A 86 -53.06 -3.27 31.46
N PHE A 87 -53.74 -4.38 31.74
CA PHE A 87 -55.15 -4.60 31.43
C PHE A 87 -55.97 -4.70 32.71
N THR A 88 -57.18 -4.17 32.66
CA THR A 88 -58.13 -4.25 33.79
C THR A 88 -59.46 -4.85 33.34
N ARG A 89 -60.12 -5.58 34.24
CA ARG A 89 -61.51 -6.02 34.07
C ARG A 89 -62.28 -5.92 35.38
N GLN A 90 -63.59 -5.73 35.29
CA GLN A 90 -64.46 -5.77 36.47
C GLN A 90 -64.78 -7.21 36.85
N VAL A 91 -64.81 -7.48 38.16
CA VAL A 91 -65.22 -8.74 38.75
C VAL A 91 -66.40 -8.47 39.66
N SER A 92 -67.55 -9.08 39.35
CA SER A 92 -68.77 -8.97 40.12
C SER A 92 -68.94 -10.24 40.96
N THR A 93 -69.05 -10.07 42.28
CA THR A 93 -69.23 -11.17 43.24
C THR A 93 -70.65 -11.13 43.78
N ASP A 94 -71.40 -12.22 43.57
CA ASP A 94 -72.75 -12.35 44.10
C ASP A 94 -72.74 -12.34 45.63
N ALA A 95 -73.56 -11.47 46.24
CA ALA A 95 -73.56 -11.26 47.68
C ALA A 95 -74.05 -12.49 48.50
N VAL A 96 -74.75 -13.42 47.86
CA VAL A 96 -75.33 -14.62 48.50
C VAL A 96 -74.44 -15.83 48.23
N THR A 97 -74.18 -16.15 46.96
CA THR A 97 -73.47 -17.37 46.56
C THR A 97 -71.95 -17.23 46.60
N GLY A 98 -71.43 -16.00 46.51
CA GLY A 98 -70.00 -15.73 46.33
C GLY A 98 -69.48 -16.07 44.93
N GLU A 99 -70.36 -16.41 43.99
CA GLU A 99 -69.99 -16.69 42.61
C GLU A 99 -69.44 -15.43 41.92
N LYS A 100 -68.36 -15.61 41.15
CA LYS A 100 -67.70 -14.52 40.43
C LYS A 100 -68.08 -14.55 38.96
N THR A 101 -68.50 -13.40 38.46
CA THR A 101 -68.68 -13.15 37.03
C THR A 101 -67.64 -12.11 36.59
N TYR A 102 -66.98 -12.40 35.47
CA TYR A 102 -65.89 -11.58 34.95
C TYR A 102 -66.38 -10.77 33.75
N GLY A 103 -66.16 -9.46 33.79
CA GLY A 103 -66.39 -8.57 32.66
C GLY A 103 -65.30 -8.72 31.60
N SER A 104 -65.46 -7.98 30.49
CA SER A 104 -64.45 -7.89 29.44
C SER A 104 -63.20 -7.18 29.95
N TRP A 105 -62.03 -7.63 29.48
CA TRP A 105 -60.79 -6.87 29.61
C TRP A 105 -60.89 -5.51 28.91
N SER A 106 -60.10 -4.54 29.39
CA SER A 106 -59.86 -3.27 28.72
C SER A 106 -59.36 -3.48 27.28
N ALA A 107 -59.48 -2.44 26.44
CA ALA A 107 -59.12 -2.49 25.04
C ALA A 107 -57.70 -3.02 24.80
N ALA A 108 -57.50 -3.71 23.66
CA ALA A 108 -56.19 -4.18 23.24
C ALA A 108 -55.18 -3.02 23.18
N GLN A 109 -53.95 -3.30 23.58
CA GLN A 109 -52.84 -2.36 23.60
C GLN A 109 -51.71 -2.88 22.71
N SER A 110 -50.70 -2.05 22.47
CA SER A 110 -49.58 -2.43 21.62
C SER A 110 -48.24 -1.98 22.17
N PHE A 111 -47.22 -2.79 21.96
CA PHE A 111 -45.82 -2.40 22.06
C PHE A 111 -45.37 -1.83 20.72
N ASP A 112 -44.71 -0.68 20.75
CA ASP A 112 -44.15 -0.06 19.54
C ASP A 112 -42.99 -0.89 18.97
N ALA A 113 -42.68 -0.69 17.69
CA ALA A 113 -41.55 -1.36 17.06
C ALA A 113 -40.23 -0.92 17.71
N VAL A 114 -39.38 -1.87 18.07
CA VAL A 114 -38.09 -1.63 18.72
C VAL A 114 -36.95 -1.92 17.75
N LYS A 115 -36.18 -0.89 17.39
CA LYS A 115 -34.98 -1.03 16.56
C LYS A 115 -33.86 -1.69 17.37
N SER A 116 -33.18 -2.64 16.75
CA SER A 116 -31.98 -3.23 17.32
C SER A 116 -30.84 -2.20 17.32
N PRO A 117 -30.10 -2.04 18.43
CA PRO A 117 -28.95 -1.13 18.48
C PRO A 117 -27.93 -1.40 17.37
N GLU A 118 -27.38 -0.34 16.78
CA GLU A 118 -26.29 -0.47 15.80
C GLU A 118 -24.95 -0.65 16.53
N LEU A 119 -24.21 -1.69 16.18
CA LEU A 119 -22.93 -2.03 16.81
C LEU A 119 -21.82 -2.05 15.75
N LYS A 120 -20.74 -1.30 16.01
CA LYS A 120 -19.58 -1.26 15.11
C LYS A 120 -19.01 -2.68 14.94
N GLY A 121 -18.91 -3.12 13.69
CA GLY A 121 -18.33 -4.42 13.37
C GLY A 121 -19.25 -5.62 13.64
N TYR A 122 -20.54 -5.39 13.91
CA TYR A 122 -21.54 -6.46 14.01
C TYR A 122 -22.75 -6.16 13.12
N THR A 123 -23.46 -7.22 12.76
CA THR A 123 -24.76 -7.16 12.08
C THR A 123 -25.80 -7.82 12.95
N ALA A 124 -26.89 -7.11 13.25
CA ALA A 124 -28.02 -7.68 13.97
C ALA A 124 -28.78 -8.68 13.07
N GLY A 125 -29.10 -9.86 13.58
CA GLY A 125 -29.91 -10.85 12.87
C GLY A 125 -31.34 -10.39 12.58
N LYS A 126 -31.82 -9.37 13.32
CA LYS A 126 -33.04 -8.60 13.02
C LYS A 126 -32.74 -7.13 13.23
N ALA A 127 -33.03 -6.29 12.24
CA ALA A 127 -32.84 -4.84 12.35
C ALA A 127 -33.82 -4.20 13.35
N GLN A 128 -35.00 -4.80 13.53
CA GLN A 128 -35.98 -4.40 14.53
C GLN A 128 -36.90 -5.56 14.89
N ILE A 129 -37.56 -5.43 16.03
CA ILE A 129 -38.77 -6.17 16.38
C ILE A 129 -39.96 -5.29 16.03
N ASP A 130 -40.87 -5.79 15.19
CA ASP A 130 -42.02 -5.03 14.73
C ASP A 130 -43.06 -4.86 15.85
N LYS A 131 -43.96 -3.88 15.68
CA LYS A 131 -45.05 -3.59 16.61
C LYS A 131 -45.85 -4.85 16.97
N GLN A 132 -46.05 -5.08 18.27
CA GLN A 132 -46.87 -6.19 18.77
C GLN A 132 -48.19 -5.67 19.34
N THR A 133 -49.29 -6.39 19.10
CA THR A 133 -50.61 -6.07 19.68
C THR A 133 -51.03 -7.18 20.63
N VAL A 134 -51.42 -6.81 21.84
CA VAL A 134 -51.77 -7.72 22.93
C VAL A 134 -53.10 -7.33 23.59
N ASN A 135 -53.74 -8.29 24.24
CA ASN A 135 -54.97 -8.11 25.00
C ASN A 135 -54.81 -8.71 26.42
N GLY A 136 -55.83 -8.55 27.28
CA GLY A 136 -55.78 -9.06 28.65
C GLY A 136 -55.61 -10.58 28.79
N ASP A 137 -55.80 -11.36 27.72
CA ASP A 137 -55.57 -12.81 27.73
C ASP A 137 -54.19 -13.21 27.17
N SER A 138 -53.43 -12.24 26.65
CA SER A 138 -52.09 -12.47 26.10
C SER A 138 -51.10 -12.93 27.18
N LYS A 139 -50.11 -13.70 26.75
CA LYS A 139 -48.92 -14.04 27.56
C LYS A 139 -47.83 -13.01 27.30
N ASP A 140 -46.84 -12.99 28.17
CA ASP A 140 -45.63 -12.20 27.97
C ASP A 140 -44.93 -12.59 26.66
N LEU A 141 -44.35 -11.60 26.00
CA LEU A 141 -43.63 -11.72 24.75
C LEU A 141 -42.12 -11.69 25.01
N ALA A 142 -41.39 -12.60 24.40
CA ALA A 142 -39.93 -12.65 24.49
C ALA A 142 -39.33 -12.82 23.10
N PHE A 143 -38.38 -11.95 22.74
CA PHE A 143 -37.65 -11.99 21.48
C PHE A 143 -36.14 -12.08 21.75
N THR A 144 -35.39 -12.62 20.79
CA THR A 144 -33.92 -12.64 20.85
C THR A 144 -33.35 -12.09 19.55
N VAL A 145 -32.46 -11.11 19.67
CA VAL A 145 -31.67 -10.57 18.56
C VAL A 145 -30.22 -10.98 18.77
N THR A 146 -29.72 -11.81 17.85
CA THR A 146 -28.31 -12.23 17.85
C THR A 146 -27.51 -11.32 16.92
N TYR A 147 -26.39 -10.80 17.41
CA TYR A 147 -25.40 -10.07 16.63
C TYR A 147 -24.32 -11.01 16.12
N THR A 148 -23.99 -10.88 14.83
CA THR A 148 -22.91 -11.61 14.19
C THR A 148 -21.76 -10.67 13.91
N LYS A 149 -20.54 -11.03 14.32
CA LYS A 149 -19.33 -10.26 14.02
C LYS A 149 -19.14 -10.21 12.49
N ASN A 150 -18.96 -9.01 11.95
CA ASN A 150 -18.72 -8.80 10.54
C ASN A 150 -17.37 -9.39 10.13
N ALA A 151 -17.32 -9.95 8.92
CA ALA A 151 -16.07 -10.42 8.35
C ALA A 151 -15.04 -9.28 8.26
N PRO A 152 -13.74 -9.57 8.41
CA PRO A 152 -12.72 -8.56 8.22
C PRO A 152 -12.74 -8.05 6.79
N THR A 153 -12.38 -6.78 6.60
CA THR A 153 -12.20 -6.21 5.26
C THR A 153 -10.79 -6.55 4.77
N ILE A 154 -10.69 -7.12 3.57
CA ILE A 154 -9.41 -7.47 2.95
C ILE A 154 -9.09 -6.47 1.85
N THR A 155 -7.89 -5.88 1.91
CA THR A 155 -7.35 -5.00 0.86
C THR A 155 -5.97 -5.48 0.41
N THR A 156 -5.51 -4.97 -0.73
CA THR A 156 -4.16 -5.25 -1.24
C THR A 156 -3.29 -4.03 -1.06
N GLU A 157 -2.17 -4.19 -0.35
CA GLU A 157 -1.10 -3.21 -0.27
C GLU A 157 -0.07 -3.49 -1.37
N LYS A 158 0.43 -2.42 -1.99
CA LYS A 158 1.44 -2.48 -3.05
C LYS A 158 2.67 -1.69 -2.63
N LYS A 159 3.85 -2.19 -2.99
CA LYS A 159 5.11 -1.48 -2.83
C LYS A 159 5.99 -1.73 -4.04
N THR A 160 6.61 -0.67 -4.54
CA THR A 160 7.57 -0.73 -5.64
C THR A 160 8.98 -0.61 -5.06
N VAL A 161 9.88 -1.45 -5.55
CA VAL A 161 11.33 -1.31 -5.34
C VAL A 161 11.94 -0.94 -6.67
N ASN A 162 12.78 0.10 -6.67
CA ASN A 162 13.47 0.59 -7.86
C ASN A 162 14.97 0.26 -7.80
N GLU A 163 15.56 -0.01 -8.94
CA GLU A 163 17.01 -0.06 -9.15
C GLU A 163 17.41 1.09 -10.07
N THR A 164 18.44 1.83 -9.68
CA THR A 164 19.05 2.89 -10.50
C THR A 164 20.56 2.66 -10.59
N ILE A 165 21.09 2.65 -11.82
CA ILE A 165 22.53 2.60 -12.07
C ILE A 165 22.94 3.92 -12.71
N HIS A 166 23.69 4.72 -11.96
CA HIS A 166 24.24 5.99 -12.40
C HIS A 166 25.55 5.78 -13.16
N TYR A 167 25.67 6.42 -14.32
CA TYR A 167 26.93 6.45 -15.08
C TYR A 167 27.57 7.83 -15.00
N GLN A 168 28.89 7.89 -14.82
CA GLN A 168 29.63 9.15 -14.71
C GLN A 168 31.06 9.05 -15.26
N GLY A 169 31.71 10.20 -15.49
CA GLY A 169 33.15 10.27 -15.77
C GLY A 169 33.56 10.35 -17.25
N ALA A 170 32.64 10.22 -18.21
CA ALA A 170 32.93 10.28 -19.65
C ALA A 170 32.53 11.62 -20.32
N GLY A 171 32.29 12.67 -19.53
CA GLY A 171 31.87 13.98 -20.04
C GLY A 171 30.60 13.88 -20.90
N ASN A 172 30.63 14.44 -22.11
CA ASN A 172 29.50 14.40 -23.06
C ASN A 172 29.18 13.00 -23.60
N GLN A 173 30.04 12.00 -23.37
CA GLN A 173 29.81 10.60 -23.74
C GLN A 173 29.25 9.76 -22.58
N THR A 174 28.99 10.38 -21.43
CA THR A 174 28.41 9.68 -20.28
C THR A 174 27.02 9.13 -20.65
N PRO A 175 26.79 7.81 -20.51
CA PRO A 175 25.48 7.22 -20.77
C PRO A 175 24.39 7.77 -19.83
N ALA A 176 23.14 7.68 -20.26
CA ALA A 176 22.01 7.92 -19.37
C ALA A 176 21.89 6.81 -18.32
N ASP A 177 21.33 7.15 -17.15
CA ASP A 177 21.08 6.20 -16.07
C ASP A 177 20.20 5.04 -16.55
N HIS A 178 20.49 3.84 -16.04
CA HIS A 178 19.60 2.70 -16.17
C HIS A 178 18.64 2.67 -14.98
N THR A 179 17.35 2.47 -15.23
CA THR A 179 16.34 2.29 -14.18
C THR A 179 15.46 1.08 -14.46
N ALA A 180 15.13 0.36 -13.39
CA ALA A 180 14.21 -0.77 -13.41
C ALA A 180 13.36 -0.76 -12.14
N SER A 181 12.18 -1.39 -12.18
CA SER A 181 11.31 -1.51 -11.01
C SER A 181 10.61 -2.86 -10.95
N VAL A 182 10.36 -3.32 -9.72
CA VAL A 182 9.56 -4.51 -9.43
C VAL A 182 8.48 -4.15 -8.41
N GLU A 183 7.28 -4.72 -8.56
CA GLU A 183 6.14 -4.47 -7.65
C GLU A 183 5.90 -5.69 -6.76
N PHE A 184 5.82 -5.45 -5.46
CA PHE A 184 5.40 -6.42 -4.45
C PHE A 184 4.00 -6.11 -3.96
N THR A 185 3.24 -7.15 -3.66
CA THR A 185 1.89 -7.02 -3.09
C THR A 185 1.72 -7.87 -1.85
N ARG A 186 0.90 -7.43 -0.89
CA ARG A 186 0.47 -8.25 0.25
C ARG A 186 -0.99 -7.96 0.59
N GLN A 187 -1.66 -8.94 1.17
CA GLN A 187 -3.02 -8.74 1.70
C GLN A 187 -2.95 -8.06 3.07
N VAL A 188 -3.90 -7.17 3.33
CA VAL A 188 -4.11 -6.52 4.62
C VAL A 188 -5.53 -6.81 5.08
N SER A 189 -5.66 -7.48 6.22
CA SER A 189 -6.94 -7.81 6.83
C SER A 189 -7.22 -6.84 7.98
N THR A 190 -8.37 -6.17 7.93
CA THR A 190 -8.79 -5.19 8.95
C THR A 190 -9.96 -5.74 9.74
N ASP A 191 -9.79 -5.91 11.06
CA ASP A 191 -10.84 -6.38 11.96
C ASP A 191 -12.01 -5.38 11.99
N ALA A 192 -13.24 -5.88 11.80
CA ALA A 192 -14.42 -5.04 11.67
C ALA A 192 -14.80 -4.31 12.98
N VAL A 193 -14.37 -4.81 14.14
CA VAL A 193 -14.70 -4.27 15.46
C VAL A 193 -13.58 -3.33 15.93
N THR A 194 -12.36 -3.86 16.02
CA THR A 194 -11.21 -3.13 16.58
C THR A 194 -10.56 -2.19 15.56
N GLY A 195 -10.68 -2.48 14.26
CA GLY A 195 -9.93 -1.80 13.21
C GLY A 195 -8.45 -2.19 13.13
N GLU A 196 -8.02 -3.19 13.92
CA GLU A 196 -6.67 -3.71 13.91
C GLU A 196 -6.34 -4.33 12.54
N LYS A 197 -5.13 -4.05 12.05
CA LYS A 197 -4.64 -4.56 10.77
C LYS A 197 -3.69 -5.71 10.98
N THR A 198 -3.94 -6.80 10.29
CA THR A 198 -3.01 -7.93 10.16
C THR A 198 -2.50 -7.98 8.72
N TYR A 199 -1.17 -8.08 8.58
CA TYR A 199 -0.50 -8.05 7.30
C TYR A 199 -0.11 -9.46 6.89
N GLY A 200 -0.51 -9.87 5.69
CA GLY A 200 -0.06 -11.12 5.09
C GLY A 200 1.39 -11.05 4.63
N ALA A 201 1.90 -12.18 4.14
CA ALA A 201 3.19 -12.21 3.49
C ALA A 201 3.19 -11.35 2.22
N TRP A 202 4.34 -10.73 1.95
CA TRP A 202 4.62 -10.18 0.63
C TRP A 202 4.60 -11.28 -0.43
N SER A 203 4.30 -10.89 -1.68
CA SER A 203 4.52 -11.72 -2.86
C SER A 203 5.98 -12.18 -2.91
N ALA A 204 6.23 -13.28 -3.63
CA ALA A 204 7.55 -13.89 -3.73
C ALA A 204 8.64 -12.89 -4.12
N ASP A 205 9.86 -13.13 -3.62
CA ASP A 205 11.05 -12.38 -3.95
C ASP A 205 11.24 -12.26 -5.46
N GLN A 206 11.67 -11.08 -5.90
CA GLN A 206 11.92 -10.76 -7.29
C GLN A 206 13.37 -10.36 -7.48
N SER A 207 13.79 -10.21 -8.74
CA SER A 207 15.17 -9.83 -9.05
C SER A 207 15.25 -8.86 -10.20
N PHE A 208 16.22 -7.95 -10.11
CA PHE A 208 16.74 -7.19 -11.23
C PHE A 208 17.82 -8.01 -11.93
N ASP A 209 17.75 -8.08 -13.26
CA ASP A 209 18.76 -8.77 -14.06
C ASP A 209 20.11 -8.06 -14.02
N ALA A 210 21.18 -8.77 -14.34
CA ALA A 210 22.50 -8.15 -14.43
C ALA A 210 22.55 -7.13 -15.59
N VAL A 211 23.11 -5.96 -15.33
CA VAL A 211 23.19 -4.85 -16.29
C VAL A 211 24.64 -4.60 -16.66
N LYS A 212 24.99 -4.82 -17.93
CA LYS A 212 26.32 -4.50 -18.45
C LYS A 212 26.50 -3.01 -18.62
N SER A 213 27.65 -2.52 -18.21
CA SER A 213 28.06 -1.12 -18.43
C SER A 213 28.26 -0.88 -19.93
N PRO A 214 27.70 0.20 -20.50
CA PRO A 214 27.93 0.56 -21.90
C PRO A 214 29.40 0.67 -22.28
N GLU A 215 29.79 0.09 -23.42
CA GLU A 215 31.16 0.23 -23.91
C GLU A 215 31.36 1.62 -24.53
N LEU A 216 32.37 2.36 -24.03
CA LEU A 216 32.69 3.71 -24.49
C LEU A 216 34.10 3.74 -25.07
N LYS A 217 34.23 4.21 -26.32
CA LYS A 217 35.53 4.32 -27.00
C LYS A 217 36.46 5.23 -26.19
N GLY A 218 37.64 4.72 -25.85
CA GLY A 218 38.67 5.47 -25.13
C GLY A 218 38.42 5.61 -23.63
N TYR A 219 37.43 4.90 -23.08
CA TYR A 219 37.19 4.82 -21.64
C TYR A 219 37.15 3.36 -21.17
N THR A 220 37.38 3.16 -19.88
CA THR A 220 37.18 1.89 -19.18
C THR A 220 36.27 2.13 -17.99
N ALA A 221 35.18 1.36 -17.88
CA ALA A 221 34.32 1.38 -16.71
C ALA A 221 35.02 0.69 -15.52
N ASP A 222 34.88 1.24 -14.31
CA ASP A 222 35.35 0.60 -13.08
C ASP A 222 34.64 -0.74 -12.80
N LYS A 223 33.40 -0.86 -13.25
CA LYS A 223 32.60 -2.10 -13.21
C LYS A 223 32.14 -2.44 -14.62
N ALA A 224 32.47 -3.63 -15.09
CA ALA A 224 31.99 -4.11 -16.39
C ALA A 224 30.48 -4.37 -16.40
N GLN A 225 29.90 -4.70 -15.23
CA GLN A 225 28.47 -4.85 -15.04
C GLN A 225 28.09 -4.64 -13.58
N ILE A 226 26.81 -4.40 -13.33
CA ILE A 226 26.16 -4.61 -12.06
C ILE A 226 25.53 -6.01 -12.10
N ASP A 227 25.88 -6.87 -11.14
CA ASP A 227 25.36 -8.22 -11.08
C ASP A 227 23.88 -8.24 -10.67
N LYS A 228 23.21 -9.37 -10.95
CA LYS A 228 21.81 -9.62 -10.59
C LYS A 228 21.54 -9.33 -9.10
N GLN A 229 20.50 -8.56 -8.82
CA GLN A 229 20.08 -8.24 -7.45
C GLN A 229 18.75 -8.94 -7.12
N THR A 230 18.65 -9.57 -5.95
CA THR A 230 17.38 -10.13 -5.44
C THR A 230 16.83 -9.22 -4.35
N VAL A 231 15.55 -8.91 -4.43
CA VAL A 231 14.82 -8.03 -3.52
C VAL A 231 13.52 -8.68 -3.07
N ASN A 232 13.03 -8.27 -1.91
CA ASN A 232 11.75 -8.68 -1.35
C ASN A 232 10.88 -7.45 -1.06
N GLY A 233 9.65 -7.68 -0.62
CA GLY A 233 8.71 -6.58 -0.33
C GLY A 233 9.19 -5.61 0.76
N ASP A 234 10.17 -5.96 1.58
CA ASP A 234 10.74 -5.09 2.61
C ASP A 234 12.02 -4.37 2.16
N SER A 235 12.58 -4.73 0.99
CA SER A 235 13.74 -4.06 0.41
C SER A 235 13.51 -2.56 0.19
N LYS A 236 14.61 -1.80 0.26
CA LYS A 236 14.68 -0.40 -0.17
C LYS A 236 15.11 -0.36 -1.63
N ASP A 237 14.94 0.81 -2.26
CA ASP A 237 15.49 1.08 -3.59
C ASP A 237 17.02 0.89 -3.60
N LEU A 238 17.52 0.37 -4.71
CA LEU A 238 18.93 0.10 -4.96
C LEU A 238 19.50 1.20 -5.85
N ALA A 239 20.70 1.67 -5.50
CA ALA A 239 21.42 2.66 -6.31
C ALA A 239 22.88 2.24 -6.44
N PHE A 240 23.37 2.21 -7.68
CA PHE A 240 24.74 1.90 -8.03
C PHE A 240 25.36 3.04 -8.83
N THR A 241 26.70 3.11 -8.82
CA THR A 241 27.45 4.06 -9.65
C THR A 241 28.57 3.34 -10.38
N VAL A 242 28.61 3.58 -11.69
CA VAL A 242 29.67 3.14 -12.60
C VAL A 242 30.41 4.39 -13.08
N THR A 243 31.72 4.40 -12.85
CA THR A 243 32.60 5.52 -13.23
C THR A 243 33.50 5.09 -14.39
N TYR A 244 33.45 5.86 -15.47
CA TYR A 244 34.33 5.71 -16.61
C TYR A 244 35.62 6.51 -16.43
N THR A 245 36.75 5.86 -16.67
CA THR A 245 38.08 6.49 -16.66
C THR A 245 38.61 6.55 -18.08
N LYS A 246 39.10 7.72 -18.50
CA LYS A 246 39.72 7.90 -19.82
C LYS A 246 40.98 7.06 -19.93
N ASN A 247 41.10 6.28 -21.00
CA ASN A 247 42.24 5.42 -21.26
C ASN A 247 43.48 6.26 -21.59
N ALA A 248 44.65 5.75 -21.22
CA ALA A 248 45.92 6.38 -21.57
C ALA A 248 46.08 6.47 -23.11
N PRO A 249 46.75 7.51 -23.63
CA PRO A 249 47.01 7.60 -25.05
C PRO A 249 47.92 6.46 -25.52
N THR A 250 47.74 6.03 -26.76
CA THR A 250 48.62 5.05 -27.39
C THR A 250 49.86 5.75 -27.94
N ILE A 251 51.04 5.30 -27.53
CA ILE A 251 52.32 5.86 -28.02
C ILE A 251 52.92 4.93 -29.08
N THR A 252 53.18 5.47 -30.27
CA THR A 252 53.88 4.76 -31.35
C THR A 252 55.11 5.55 -31.80
N THR A 253 55.97 4.92 -32.61
CA THR A 253 57.15 5.57 -33.21
C THR A 253 56.89 5.79 -34.70
N ASP A 254 57.06 7.03 -35.15
CA ASP A 254 57.06 7.42 -36.56
C ASP A 254 58.50 7.51 -37.05
N LYS A 255 58.73 7.09 -38.30
CA LYS A 255 60.05 6.94 -38.89
C LYS A 255 60.10 7.64 -40.22
N LYS A 256 61.20 8.35 -40.46
CA LYS A 256 61.48 8.96 -41.77
C LYS A 256 62.94 8.75 -42.12
N THR A 257 63.17 8.30 -43.34
CA THR A 257 64.52 8.19 -43.90
C THR A 257 64.80 9.41 -44.76
N VAL A 258 66.01 9.95 -44.63
CA VAL A 258 66.56 10.93 -45.57
C VAL A 258 67.68 10.25 -46.33
N ASN A 259 67.64 10.30 -47.66
CA ASN A 259 68.62 9.70 -48.53
C ASN A 259 69.56 10.77 -49.11
N GLU A 260 70.82 10.41 -49.29
CA GLU A 260 71.79 11.16 -50.09
C GLU A 260 72.20 10.33 -51.30
N THR A 261 72.10 10.92 -52.49
CA THR A 261 72.55 10.31 -53.74
C THR A 261 73.52 11.25 -54.47
N ILE A 262 74.67 10.70 -54.91
CA ILE A 262 75.63 11.44 -55.75
C ILE A 262 75.72 10.73 -57.09
N HIS A 263 75.20 11.39 -58.12
CA HIS A 263 75.22 10.92 -59.50
C HIS A 263 76.53 11.30 -60.19
N TYR A 264 77.24 10.32 -60.76
CA TYR A 264 78.44 10.57 -61.56
C TYR A 264 78.11 10.47 -63.05
N GLN A 265 78.60 11.41 -63.86
CA GLN A 265 78.33 11.42 -65.31
C GLN A 265 79.51 11.94 -66.13
N GLY A 266 79.54 11.66 -67.44
CA GLY A 266 80.47 12.29 -68.39
C GLY A 266 81.77 11.52 -68.72
N ALA A 267 82.03 10.36 -68.10
CA ALA A 267 83.25 9.56 -68.34
C ALA A 267 83.04 8.30 -69.21
N GLY A 268 81.92 8.19 -69.93
CA GLY A 268 81.60 7.04 -70.77
C GLY A 268 81.62 5.72 -69.98
N ASN A 269 82.29 4.69 -70.48
CA ASN A 269 82.42 3.38 -69.81
C ASN A 269 83.23 3.42 -68.51
N GLN A 270 83.90 4.54 -68.20
CA GLN A 270 84.64 4.72 -66.94
C GLN A 270 83.84 5.48 -65.88
N THR A 271 82.58 5.82 -66.14
CA THR A 271 81.72 6.52 -65.18
C THR A 271 81.50 5.67 -63.92
N PRO A 272 81.85 6.17 -62.72
CA PRO A 272 81.60 5.46 -61.47
C PRO A 272 80.11 5.20 -61.23
N ALA A 273 79.82 4.18 -60.44
CA ALA A 273 78.47 3.98 -59.91
C ALA A 273 78.09 5.10 -58.94
N ASP A 274 76.80 5.39 -58.85
CA ASP A 274 76.28 6.39 -57.93
C ASP A 274 76.60 6.04 -56.48
N HIS A 275 76.89 7.07 -55.68
CA HIS A 275 76.96 6.92 -54.24
C HIS A 275 75.55 7.05 -53.66
N ALA A 276 75.21 6.19 -52.69
CA ALA A 276 73.97 6.27 -51.94
C ALA A 276 74.24 6.05 -50.44
N ALA A 277 73.69 6.92 -49.61
CA ALA A 277 73.69 6.82 -48.16
C ALA A 277 72.31 7.20 -47.61
N SER A 278 71.98 6.72 -46.40
CA SER A 278 70.73 7.10 -45.74
C SER A 278 70.90 7.24 -44.23
N VAL A 279 70.10 8.13 -43.64
CA VAL A 279 69.97 8.28 -42.19
C VAL A 279 68.49 8.20 -41.80
N GLU A 280 68.20 7.53 -40.70
CA GLU A 280 66.83 7.37 -40.18
C GLU A 280 66.59 8.33 -39.01
N PHE A 281 65.49 9.08 -39.08
CA PHE A 281 64.97 9.89 -37.99
C PHE A 281 63.71 9.24 -37.40
N THR A 282 63.58 9.31 -36.09
CA THR A 282 62.40 8.79 -35.37
C THR A 282 61.77 9.87 -34.50
N ARG A 283 60.45 9.87 -34.36
CA ARG A 283 59.73 10.68 -33.36
C ARG A 283 58.61 9.89 -32.71
N GLN A 284 58.23 10.27 -31.49
CA GLN A 284 57.07 9.69 -30.83
C GLN A 284 55.77 10.29 -31.36
N VAL A 285 54.73 9.47 -31.47
CA VAL A 285 53.38 9.87 -31.82
C VAL A 285 52.45 9.40 -30.71
N SER A 286 51.81 10.36 -30.03
CA SER A 286 50.77 10.09 -29.04
C SER A 286 49.41 10.18 -29.71
N THR A 287 48.59 9.14 -29.59
CA THR A 287 47.21 9.12 -30.10
C THR A 287 46.23 9.16 -28.93
N ASP A 288 45.38 10.19 -28.86
CA ASP A 288 44.34 10.30 -27.84
C ASP A 288 43.35 9.14 -27.93
N ALA A 289 43.07 8.48 -26.81
CA ALA A 289 42.24 7.28 -26.81
C ALA A 289 40.77 7.53 -27.18
N VAL A 290 40.27 8.76 -27.01
CA VAL A 290 38.87 9.13 -27.24
C VAL A 290 38.72 9.73 -28.64
N THR A 291 39.48 10.78 -28.94
CA THR A 291 39.34 11.54 -30.20
C THR A 291 40.11 10.89 -31.35
N GLY A 292 41.15 10.11 -31.06
CA GLY A 292 42.10 9.61 -32.07
C GLY A 292 43.05 10.69 -32.59
N GLU A 293 43.06 11.89 -31.99
CA GLU A 293 43.95 12.98 -32.37
C GLU A 293 45.41 12.59 -32.10
N LYS A 294 46.30 12.94 -33.05
CA LYS A 294 47.73 12.63 -32.97
C LYS A 294 48.53 13.86 -32.60
N THR A 295 49.35 13.74 -31.56
CA THR A 295 50.37 14.72 -31.19
C THR A 295 51.75 14.15 -31.48
N TYR A 296 52.58 14.92 -32.19
CA TYR A 296 53.91 14.50 -32.61
C TYR A 296 54.97 15.14 -31.70
N GLY A 297 55.84 14.31 -31.15
CA GLY A 297 57.04 14.76 -30.45
C GLY A 297 58.12 15.27 -31.41
N PRO A 298 59.24 15.78 -30.88
CA PRO A 298 60.37 16.21 -31.70
C PRO A 298 60.99 15.01 -32.44
N TRP A 299 61.54 15.29 -33.63
CA TRP A 299 62.42 14.34 -34.31
C TRP A 299 63.68 14.07 -33.48
N SER A 300 64.25 12.87 -33.65
CA SER A 300 65.58 12.54 -33.15
C SER A 300 66.63 13.56 -33.62
N ALA A 301 67.75 13.63 -32.90
CA ALA A 301 68.80 14.61 -33.15
C ALA A 301 69.24 14.64 -34.62
N ALA A 302 69.63 15.83 -35.09
CA ALA A 302 70.17 16.02 -36.44
C ALA A 302 71.35 15.08 -36.68
N GLN A 303 71.43 14.54 -37.90
CA GLN A 303 72.48 13.63 -38.35
C GLN A 303 73.22 14.25 -39.52
N SER A 304 74.30 13.61 -39.96
CA SER A 304 75.09 14.11 -41.07
C SER A 304 75.54 12.99 -41.99
N PHE A 305 75.64 13.30 -43.28
CA PHE A 305 76.37 12.53 -44.26
C PHE A 305 77.81 13.03 -44.30
N ASP A 306 78.77 12.12 -44.23
CA ASP A 306 80.19 12.45 -44.30
C ASP A 306 80.58 12.97 -45.70
N ALA A 307 81.71 13.69 -45.79
CA ALA A 307 82.18 14.18 -47.08
C ALA A 307 82.59 13.03 -48.00
N VAL A 308 82.12 13.03 -49.25
CA VAL A 308 82.37 11.99 -50.24
C VAL A 308 83.30 12.51 -51.33
N LYS A 309 84.50 11.94 -51.43
CA LYS A 309 85.45 12.27 -52.51
C LYS A 309 84.99 11.70 -53.84
N SER A 310 85.09 12.51 -54.90
CA SER A 310 84.83 12.05 -56.26
C SER A 310 85.92 11.07 -56.70
N PRO A 311 85.56 9.90 -57.26
CA PRO A 311 86.55 8.94 -57.76
C PRO A 311 87.56 9.55 -58.74
N GLU A 312 88.83 9.20 -58.57
CA GLU A 312 89.88 9.65 -59.50
C GLU A 312 89.87 8.77 -60.77
N LEU A 313 89.68 9.41 -61.93
CA LEU A 313 89.59 8.71 -63.21
C LEU A 313 90.73 9.13 -64.14
N LYS A 314 91.51 8.16 -64.62
CA LYS A 314 92.62 8.42 -65.54
C LYS A 314 92.11 9.07 -66.84
N GLY A 315 92.63 10.26 -67.15
CA GLY A 315 92.26 11.00 -68.36
C GLY A 315 90.98 11.84 -68.24
N TYR A 316 90.40 11.94 -67.04
CA TYR A 316 89.23 12.80 -66.75
C TYR A 316 89.48 13.63 -65.49
N THR A 317 88.82 14.79 -65.39
CA THR A 317 88.81 15.63 -64.20
C THR A 317 87.37 15.79 -63.72
N ALA A 318 87.11 15.52 -62.44
CA ALA A 318 85.80 15.71 -61.83
C ALA A 318 85.48 17.20 -61.69
N GLY A 319 84.27 17.62 -62.07
CA GLY A 319 83.81 19.01 -61.91
C GLY A 319 83.66 19.46 -60.45
N LYS A 320 83.59 18.51 -59.51
CA LYS A 320 83.74 18.75 -58.08
C LYS A 320 84.62 17.65 -57.48
N ALA A 321 85.67 18.01 -56.75
CA ALA A 321 86.60 17.05 -56.16
C ALA A 321 85.96 16.23 -55.02
N GLN A 322 84.98 16.79 -54.32
CA GLN A 322 84.19 16.10 -53.30
C GLN A 322 82.82 16.75 -53.10
N ILE A 323 81.87 15.99 -52.58
CA ILE A 323 80.67 16.52 -51.91
C ILE A 323 81.03 16.71 -50.44
N ASP A 324 80.79 17.91 -49.91
CA ASP A 324 81.15 18.24 -48.52
C ASP A 324 80.09 17.68 -47.56
N LYS A 325 80.44 17.54 -46.28
CA LYS A 325 79.55 17.04 -45.23
C LYS A 325 78.19 17.76 -45.24
N GLN A 326 77.10 17.00 -45.29
CA GLN A 326 75.74 17.53 -45.23
C GLN A 326 75.12 17.25 -43.87
N THR A 327 74.46 18.24 -43.25
CA THR A 327 73.69 18.05 -42.01
C THR A 327 72.21 18.05 -42.33
N VAL A 328 71.50 17.02 -41.88
CA VAL A 328 70.07 16.83 -42.11
C VAL A 328 69.34 16.59 -40.80
N ASN A 329 68.05 16.90 -40.78
CA ASN A 329 67.13 16.66 -39.68
C ASN A 329 65.90 15.89 -40.19
N GLY A 330 65.00 15.50 -39.27
CA GLY A 330 63.80 14.74 -39.63
C GLY A 330 62.85 15.46 -40.61
N ASP A 331 62.96 16.78 -40.79
CA ASP A 331 62.15 17.53 -41.76
C ASP A 331 62.86 17.73 -43.12
N SER A 332 64.12 17.32 -43.22
CA SER A 332 64.91 17.42 -44.45
C SER A 332 64.31 16.57 -45.57
N LYS A 333 64.52 17.02 -46.81
CA LYS A 333 64.24 16.24 -48.03
C LYS A 333 65.48 15.44 -48.40
N ASP A 334 65.30 14.46 -49.27
CA ASP A 334 66.41 13.73 -49.87
C ASP A 334 67.36 14.68 -50.62
N LEU A 335 68.65 14.42 -50.51
CA LEU A 335 69.72 15.18 -51.12
C LEU A 335 70.19 14.48 -52.39
N ALA A 336 70.33 15.22 -53.48
CA ALA A 336 70.84 14.72 -54.75
C ALA A 336 71.91 15.66 -55.30
N PHE A 337 73.08 15.12 -55.62
CA PHE A 337 74.19 15.85 -56.21
C PHE A 337 74.60 15.23 -57.54
N THR A 338 75.20 16.01 -58.43
CA THR A 338 75.74 15.51 -59.70
C THR A 338 77.18 15.97 -59.88
N VAL A 339 78.08 15.02 -60.13
CA VAL A 339 79.48 15.28 -60.46
C VAL A 339 79.72 14.89 -61.91
N THR A 340 79.99 15.89 -62.76
CA THR A 340 80.31 15.67 -64.17
C THR A 340 81.82 15.57 -64.36
N TYR A 341 82.28 14.52 -65.02
CA TYR A 341 83.67 14.34 -65.43
C TYR A 341 83.88 14.90 -66.83
N THR A 342 84.95 15.69 -66.99
CA THR A 342 85.36 16.23 -68.28
C THR A 342 86.63 15.52 -68.73
N LYS A 343 86.66 15.04 -69.98
CA LYS A 343 87.86 14.41 -70.55
C LYS A 343 89.00 15.43 -70.61
N ASN A 344 90.15 15.06 -70.08
CA ASN A 344 91.34 15.92 -70.08
C ASN A 344 91.80 16.12 -71.52
N ALA A 345 92.22 17.34 -71.87
CA ALA A 345 92.79 17.62 -73.17
C ALA A 345 93.99 16.69 -73.43
N PRO A 346 94.18 16.18 -74.66
CA PRO A 346 95.34 15.36 -74.98
C PRO A 346 96.61 16.16 -74.66
N THR A 347 97.46 15.59 -73.82
CA THR A 347 98.81 16.13 -73.60
C THR A 347 99.59 15.95 -74.90
N ILE A 348 99.70 17.01 -75.70
CA ILE A 348 100.66 17.07 -76.80
C ILE A 348 102.03 17.02 -76.14
N THR A 349 102.63 15.84 -76.15
CA THR A 349 104.02 15.68 -75.76
C THR A 349 104.83 15.98 -77.02
N THR A 350 105.38 17.18 -77.10
CA THR A 350 106.40 17.49 -78.10
C THR A 350 107.63 16.67 -77.71
N GLU A 351 107.86 15.52 -78.35
CA GLU A 351 109.17 14.89 -78.33
C GLU A 351 110.15 15.85 -79.03
N GLN A 352 110.97 16.54 -78.24
CA GLN A 352 112.24 17.05 -78.75
C GLN A 352 113.11 15.83 -79.06
N LYS A 353 113.09 15.37 -80.33
CA LYS A 353 114.22 14.62 -80.87
C LYS A 353 115.43 15.54 -80.85
N THR A 354 116.39 15.20 -80.00
CA THR A 354 117.73 15.76 -80.08
C THR A 354 118.49 15.02 -81.19
N VAL A 355 119.25 15.82 -81.94
CA VAL A 355 120.13 15.53 -83.09
C VAL A 355 119.46 15.57 -84.46
#